data_AF-A0A015JTK6-F1
#
_entry.id   AF-A0A015JTK6-F1
#
_cell.length_a   1.000
_cell.length_b   1.000
_cell.length_c   1.000
_cell.angle_alpha   90.00
_cell.angle_beta   90.00
_cell.angle_gamma   90.00
#
_symmetry.space_group_name_H-M   'P 1'
#
loop_
_entity.id
_entity.type
_entity.pdbx_description
1 polymer ?
#
loop_
_entity_poly.entity_id
_entity_poly.type
_entity_poly.pdbx_seq_one_letter_code
_entity_poly.pdbx_strand_id
1 'polypeptide(L)'
;MQDTEEYTNEQEFNDTSLSTNNSELQGDISQLIQNFDKIIIKEIDPIARLNKQENFAIEDFNIIVDEIHDFIFKKINKGLVINSVKQQVIEYFNNYDLNSQEFYNWLLDNKNSSNSIFILGYFDYYGIEINKNEESAFHLFINASEKNHILAQYFVGECYFYGKGTMENGKLAIEYYEKAVDKNFTPGQVSLGFCYEKEIGVEKDLKKAFYWYEVAANNGSLMAIYNLADCYRNGIGIEKDCNKAFELYKQSAEGGYLGGIIMLGYCYDNGIGTIIDKQKAFELYQNAAILGDDVAQYNLALTYEKGDGITKDINKAIYWYEKCAKQGDQDAQNSLKKLQENQ
;
A
#
# COMPACT_ATOMS: atom_id res chain seq x y z
N MET A 1 -41.95 -44.60 -28.04
CA MET A 1 -42.96 -43.55 -27.80
C MET A 1 -43.43 -43.71 -26.37
N GLN A 2 -43.05 -42.73 -25.53
CA GLN A 2 -43.75 -42.19 -24.34
C GLN A 2 -44.11 -43.14 -23.19
N ASP A 3 -44.08 -42.77 -21.91
CA ASP A 3 -43.55 -41.65 -21.12
C ASP A 3 -43.82 -42.05 -19.64
N THR A 4 -42.94 -41.61 -18.71
CA THR A 4 -43.17 -41.25 -17.27
C THR A 4 -43.85 -42.26 -16.30
N GLU A 5 -43.42 -42.46 -15.06
CA GLU A 5 -43.28 -41.50 -13.94
C GLU A 5 -42.29 -41.94 -12.84
N GLU A 6 -41.86 -40.93 -12.09
CA GLU A 6 -40.99 -40.85 -10.91
C GLU A 6 -41.40 -41.72 -9.71
N TYR A 7 -40.42 -42.11 -8.87
CA TYR A 7 -40.52 -41.95 -7.41
C TYR A 7 -39.12 -41.75 -6.79
N THR A 8 -39.06 -40.74 -5.92
CA THR A 8 -37.94 -40.18 -5.17
C THR A 8 -37.47 -41.06 -4.01
N ASN A 9 -36.21 -40.91 -3.61
CA ASN A 9 -35.78 -41.09 -2.22
C ASN A 9 -34.51 -40.26 -1.95
N GLU A 10 -34.72 -39.17 -1.20
CA GLU A 10 -33.70 -38.35 -0.56
C GLU A 10 -33.12 -39.11 0.64
N GLN A 11 -31.80 -39.07 0.82
CA GLN A 11 -31.15 -39.40 2.08
C GLN A 11 -30.25 -38.24 2.48
N GLU A 12 -30.78 -37.41 3.38
CA GLU A 12 -30.05 -36.42 4.16
C GLU A 12 -28.94 -37.12 4.97
N PHE A 13 -27.70 -36.62 4.86
CA PHE A 13 -26.67 -36.89 5.86
C PHE A 13 -26.33 -35.58 6.58
N ASN A 14 -26.66 -35.59 7.87
CA ASN A 14 -26.51 -34.52 8.84
C ASN A 14 -25.06 -34.01 8.95
N ASP A 15 -24.91 -32.70 8.78
CA ASP A 15 -23.85 -31.89 9.38
C ASP A 15 -24.02 -31.87 10.90
N THR A 16 -23.02 -32.30 11.66
CA THR A 16 -22.83 -31.85 13.05
C THR A 16 -21.36 -31.81 13.41
N SER A 17 -20.85 -30.57 13.44
CA SER A 17 -19.93 -30.00 14.44
C SER A 17 -18.71 -30.83 14.88
N LEU A 18 -17.54 -30.43 14.36
CA LEU A 18 -16.30 -30.42 15.15
C LEU A 18 -15.93 -28.96 15.42
N SER A 19 -16.57 -28.39 16.44
CA SER A 19 -16.10 -27.20 17.12
C SER A 19 -14.98 -27.61 18.08
N THR A 20 -13.77 -27.08 17.90
CA THR A 20 -12.92 -26.66 19.02
C THR A 20 -11.70 -25.89 18.49
N ASN A 21 -11.52 -24.69 19.06
CA ASN A 21 -10.38 -23.76 18.95
C ASN A 21 -10.35 -22.72 17.80
N ASN A 22 -11.44 -22.56 17.03
CA ASN A 22 -11.58 -21.47 16.06
C ASN A 22 -11.90 -20.08 16.68
N SER A 23 -12.27 -19.98 17.97
CA SER A 23 -12.81 -18.72 18.52
C SER A 23 -11.76 -17.65 18.82
N GLU A 24 -10.54 -18.05 19.22
CA GLU A 24 -9.45 -17.09 19.44
C GLU A 24 -8.85 -16.64 18.10
N LEU A 25 -8.68 -17.55 17.14
CA LEU A 25 -8.14 -17.26 15.81
C LEU A 25 -9.06 -16.41 14.92
N GLN A 26 -10.38 -16.67 14.93
CA GLN A 26 -11.36 -15.81 14.25
C GLN A 26 -11.41 -14.40 14.86
N GLY A 27 -11.09 -14.26 16.15
CA GLY A 27 -11.01 -12.98 16.84
C GLY A 27 -9.92 -12.09 16.25
N ASP A 28 -8.70 -12.64 16.09
CA ASP A 28 -7.53 -11.90 15.61
C ASP A 28 -7.65 -11.51 14.12
N ILE A 29 -8.17 -12.40 13.28
CA ILE A 29 -8.33 -12.16 11.83
C ILE A 29 -9.50 -11.22 11.54
N SER A 30 -10.62 -11.36 12.27
CA SER A 30 -11.74 -10.43 12.15
C SER A 30 -11.35 -9.04 12.65
N GLN A 31 -10.48 -8.95 13.67
CA GLN A 31 -9.87 -7.68 14.06
C GLN A 31 -8.97 -7.10 12.98
N LEU A 32 -8.16 -7.91 12.29
CA LEU A 32 -7.34 -7.45 11.18
C LEU A 32 -8.22 -6.84 10.06
N ILE A 33 -9.20 -7.60 9.55
CA ILE A 33 -10.14 -7.16 8.50
C ILE A 33 -10.93 -5.92 8.95
N GLN A 34 -11.45 -5.91 10.17
CA GLN A 34 -12.11 -4.72 10.72
C GLN A 34 -11.15 -3.55 10.87
N ASN A 35 -9.87 -3.77 11.16
CA ASN A 35 -8.88 -2.70 11.24
C ASN A 35 -8.54 -2.16 9.85
N PHE A 36 -8.49 -3.00 8.80
CA PHE A 36 -8.34 -2.54 7.42
C PHE A 36 -9.52 -1.65 6.97
N ASP A 37 -10.75 -2.12 7.16
CA ASP A 37 -11.96 -1.35 6.82
C ASP A 37 -12.09 -0.09 7.70
N LYS A 38 -11.72 -0.18 8.98
CA LYS A 38 -11.70 0.99 9.89
C LYS A 38 -10.56 1.95 9.58
N ILE A 39 -9.41 1.54 9.05
CA ILE A 39 -8.33 2.45 8.64
C ILE A 39 -8.76 3.28 7.44
N ILE A 40 -9.54 2.68 6.53
CA ILE A 40 -10.15 3.39 5.40
C ILE A 40 -11.21 4.40 5.90
N ILE A 41 -12.00 4.05 6.92
CA ILE A 41 -13.18 4.84 7.33
C ILE A 41 -12.96 5.76 8.54
N LYS A 42 -12.08 5.46 9.50
CA LYS A 42 -11.99 6.15 10.81
C LYS A 42 -10.94 7.27 10.91
N GLU A 43 -10.03 7.42 9.96
CA GLU A 43 -9.00 8.47 10.07
C GLU A 43 -9.44 9.83 9.50
N ILE A 44 -10.65 9.92 8.94
CA ILE A 44 -11.38 11.17 8.74
C ILE A 44 -12.26 11.33 9.98
N ASP A 45 -11.86 12.15 10.94
CA ASP A 45 -12.68 12.43 12.13
C ASP A 45 -13.80 13.42 11.74
N PRO A 46 -15.06 12.99 11.58
CA PRO A 46 -16.11 13.86 11.04
C PRO A 46 -16.76 14.77 12.11
N ILE A 47 -16.28 14.75 13.36
CA ILE A 47 -17.13 15.08 14.51
C ILE A 47 -16.85 16.45 15.16
N ALA A 48 -15.85 17.23 14.75
CA ALA A 48 -15.56 18.50 15.44
C ALA A 48 -16.11 19.78 14.78
N ARG A 49 -16.36 19.83 13.46
CA ARG A 49 -16.87 21.04 12.79
C ARG A 49 -17.63 20.66 11.54
N LEU A 50 -18.94 20.89 11.52
CA LEU A 50 -19.79 21.22 10.36
C LEU A 50 -21.27 20.91 10.65
N ASN A 51 -21.73 21.29 11.85
CA ASN A 51 -23.12 21.74 11.96
C ASN A 51 -23.18 23.16 11.39
N LYS A 52 -23.21 23.28 10.06
CA LYS A 52 -23.85 24.36 9.28
C LYS A 52 -23.48 24.24 7.81
N GLN A 53 -24.49 23.96 6.98
CA GLN A 53 -24.52 24.37 5.58
C GLN A 53 -24.48 25.90 5.53
N GLU A 54 -23.30 26.50 5.38
CA GLU A 54 -23.13 27.91 5.04
C GLU A 54 -22.18 27.97 3.83
N ASN A 55 -22.49 28.82 2.84
CA ASN A 55 -21.71 29.03 1.63
C ASN A 55 -20.23 29.28 1.96
N PHE A 56 -19.34 28.46 1.42
CA PHE A 56 -17.88 28.58 1.62
C PHE A 56 -17.37 29.93 1.09
N ALA A 57 -16.70 30.70 1.95
CA ALA A 57 -16.02 31.94 1.63
C ALA A 57 -14.54 31.67 1.30
N ILE A 58 -13.86 32.65 0.69
CA ILE A 58 -12.42 32.57 0.31
C ILE A 58 -11.50 32.25 1.51
N GLU A 59 -11.89 32.59 2.74
CA GLU A 59 -11.15 32.25 3.96
C GLU A 59 -11.11 30.73 4.23
N ASP A 60 -12.05 29.97 3.67
CA ASP A 60 -12.19 28.53 3.94
C ASP A 60 -11.25 27.66 3.08
N PHE A 61 -10.84 28.12 1.89
CA PHE A 61 -9.92 27.34 1.05
C PHE A 61 -8.49 27.30 1.58
N ASN A 62 -8.06 28.31 2.34
CA ASN A 62 -6.78 28.23 3.06
C ASN A 62 -6.81 27.11 4.11
N ILE A 63 -7.92 26.94 4.81
CA ILE A 63 -8.11 25.86 5.79
C ILE A 63 -8.08 24.50 5.06
N ILE A 64 -8.79 24.39 3.94
CA ILE A 64 -8.81 23.16 3.13
C ILE A 64 -7.40 22.81 2.61
N VAL A 65 -6.59 23.80 2.21
CA VAL A 65 -5.18 23.58 1.82
C VAL A 65 -4.39 22.91 2.96
N ASP A 66 -4.51 23.44 4.18
CA ASP A 66 -3.78 22.91 5.33
C ASP A 66 -4.31 21.53 5.76
N GLU A 67 -5.62 21.30 5.69
CA GLU A 67 -6.22 20.00 5.97
C GLU A 67 -5.76 18.92 4.97
N ILE A 68 -5.78 19.22 3.67
CA ILE A 68 -5.31 18.30 2.64
C ILE A 68 -3.80 18.06 2.80
N HIS A 69 -3.02 19.11 3.07
CA HIS A 69 -1.60 18.99 3.33
C HIS A 69 -1.32 18.02 4.50
N ASP A 70 -1.94 18.25 5.65
CA ASP A 70 -1.73 17.45 6.86
C ASP A 70 -2.21 16.01 6.67
N PHE A 71 -3.30 15.84 5.93
CA PHE A 71 -3.80 14.54 5.52
C PHE A 71 -2.77 13.77 4.67
N ILE A 72 -2.26 14.39 3.59
CA ILE A 72 -1.23 13.80 2.73
C ILE A 72 0.01 13.46 3.57
N PHE A 73 0.48 14.40 4.40
CA PHE A 73 1.64 14.21 5.27
C PHE A 73 1.46 12.97 6.15
N LYS A 74 0.36 12.89 6.90
CA LYS A 74 0.08 11.78 7.81
C LYS A 74 0.03 10.43 7.08
N LYS A 75 -0.64 10.38 5.92
CA LYS A 75 -0.84 9.13 5.16
C LYS A 75 0.45 8.62 4.55
N ILE A 76 1.23 9.47 3.89
CA ILE A 76 2.51 9.08 3.30
C ILE A 76 3.51 8.71 4.41
N ASN A 77 3.51 9.42 5.55
CA ASN A 77 4.40 9.12 6.67
C ASN A 77 4.14 7.76 7.35
N LYS A 78 2.89 7.27 7.28
CA LYS A 78 2.53 5.90 7.70
C LYS A 78 3.05 4.82 6.75
N GLY A 79 3.51 5.19 5.55
CA GLY A 79 3.96 4.27 4.50
C GLY A 79 2.83 3.73 3.64
N LEU A 80 1.70 4.45 3.52
CA LEU A 80 0.61 4.07 2.62
C LEU A 80 0.98 4.29 1.15
N VAL A 81 0.47 3.41 0.29
CA VAL A 81 0.68 3.50 -1.16
C VAL A 81 0.12 4.81 -1.69
N ILE A 82 0.94 5.55 -2.44
CA ILE A 82 0.65 6.94 -2.83
C ILE A 82 -0.61 7.09 -3.70
N ASN A 83 -0.93 6.07 -4.51
CA ASN A 83 -2.17 6.03 -5.31
C ASN A 83 -3.43 5.94 -4.43
N SER A 84 -3.34 5.28 -3.26
CA SER A 84 -4.44 5.25 -2.29
C SER A 84 -4.62 6.63 -1.65
N VAL A 85 -3.52 7.33 -1.36
CA VAL A 85 -3.57 8.71 -0.83
C VAL A 85 -4.25 9.65 -1.84
N LYS A 86 -3.91 9.54 -3.13
CA LYS A 86 -4.58 10.30 -4.21
C LYS A 86 -6.10 10.09 -4.19
N GLN A 87 -6.55 8.83 -4.16
CA GLN A 87 -7.98 8.51 -4.14
C GLN A 87 -8.67 9.11 -2.92
N GLN A 88 -8.06 9.00 -1.74
CA GLN A 88 -8.63 9.57 -0.52
C GLN A 88 -8.68 11.10 -0.54
N VAL A 89 -7.74 11.78 -1.22
CA VAL A 89 -7.82 13.23 -1.45
C VAL A 89 -9.01 13.57 -2.34
N ILE A 90 -9.28 12.79 -3.40
CA ILE A 90 -10.47 12.99 -4.25
C ILE A 90 -11.76 12.73 -3.45
N GLU A 91 -11.79 11.67 -2.65
CA GLU A 91 -12.92 11.33 -1.78
C GLU A 91 -13.19 12.40 -0.73
N TYR A 92 -12.17 13.08 -0.22
CA TYR A 92 -12.34 14.23 0.68
C TYR A 92 -13.26 15.29 0.05
N PHE A 93 -13.01 15.70 -1.21
CA PHE A 93 -13.89 16.67 -1.88
C PHE A 93 -15.32 16.16 -2.04
N ASN A 94 -15.48 14.89 -2.43
CA ASN A 94 -16.80 14.28 -2.60
C ASN A 94 -17.59 14.18 -1.29
N ASN A 95 -16.93 13.86 -0.18
CA ASN A 95 -17.60 13.68 1.11
C ASN A 95 -18.08 14.99 1.73
N TYR A 96 -17.45 16.11 1.39
CA TYR A 96 -17.80 17.45 1.88
C TYR A 96 -18.56 18.30 0.86
N ASP A 97 -19.00 17.71 -0.26
CA ASP A 97 -19.67 18.40 -1.37
C ASP A 97 -18.87 19.63 -1.88
N LEU A 98 -17.54 19.56 -1.82
CA LEU A 98 -16.63 20.62 -2.24
C LEU A 98 -16.35 20.49 -3.75
N ASN A 99 -16.38 21.63 -4.45
CA ASN A 99 -16.02 21.67 -5.86
C ASN A 99 -14.48 21.67 -6.04
N SER A 100 -13.91 20.49 -6.30
CA SER A 100 -12.48 20.32 -6.53
C SER A 100 -11.93 21.15 -7.70
N GLN A 101 -12.73 21.38 -8.75
CA GLN A 101 -12.34 22.22 -9.89
C GLN A 101 -12.29 23.71 -9.51
N GLU A 102 -13.23 24.19 -8.69
CA GLU A 102 -13.21 25.55 -8.15
C GLU A 102 -12.02 25.75 -7.21
N PHE A 103 -11.74 24.77 -6.34
CA PHE A 103 -10.56 24.79 -5.48
C PHE A 103 -9.26 24.82 -6.28
N TYR A 104 -9.15 24.01 -7.33
CA TYR A 104 -8.00 24.03 -8.24
C TYR A 104 -7.82 25.39 -8.92
N ASN A 105 -8.90 25.99 -9.44
CA ASN A 105 -8.84 27.33 -10.04
C ASN A 105 -8.42 28.38 -9.01
N TRP A 106 -8.91 28.27 -7.77
CA TRP A 106 -8.49 29.14 -6.69
C TRP A 106 -6.99 28.99 -6.36
N LEU A 107 -6.44 27.77 -6.36
CA LEU A 107 -5.00 27.53 -6.15
C LEU A 107 -4.12 28.20 -7.22
N LEU A 108 -4.59 28.28 -8.47
CA LEU A 108 -3.86 28.95 -9.54
C LEU A 108 -3.63 30.43 -9.23
N ASP A 109 -4.61 31.08 -8.62
CA ASP A 109 -4.57 32.50 -8.27
C ASP A 109 -3.95 32.76 -6.88
N ASN A 110 -3.91 31.74 -5.99
CA ASN A 110 -3.57 31.90 -4.57
C ASN A 110 -2.34 31.09 -4.12
N LYS A 111 -1.21 31.31 -4.79
CA LYS A 111 0.11 30.66 -4.50
C LYS A 111 0.85 31.33 -3.34
N ASN A 112 0.11 31.65 -2.27
CA ASN A 112 0.58 32.53 -1.18
C ASN A 112 1.40 31.77 -0.12
N SER A 113 1.07 30.50 0.16
CA SER A 113 1.78 29.66 1.12
C SER A 113 2.58 28.57 0.42
N SER A 114 3.56 27.99 1.11
CA SER A 114 4.25 26.80 0.60
C SER A 114 3.30 25.62 0.42
N ASN A 115 2.29 25.49 1.30
CA ASN A 115 1.29 24.44 1.23
C ASN A 115 0.42 24.58 -0.02
N SER A 116 -0.07 25.78 -0.33
CA SER A 116 -0.91 25.99 -1.54
C SER A 116 -0.13 25.71 -2.82
N ILE A 117 1.16 26.08 -2.86
CA ILE A 117 2.06 25.77 -3.97
C ILE A 117 2.28 24.25 -4.09
N PHE A 118 2.51 23.57 -2.97
CA PHE A 118 2.68 22.12 -2.95
C PHE A 118 1.41 21.39 -3.41
N ILE A 119 0.22 21.76 -2.89
CA ILE A 119 -1.06 21.14 -3.27
C ILE A 119 -1.35 21.34 -4.75
N LEU A 120 -1.09 22.53 -5.30
CA LEU A 120 -1.20 22.73 -6.75
C LEU A 120 -0.26 21.81 -7.52
N GLY A 121 0.99 21.69 -7.09
CA GLY A 121 1.95 20.76 -7.69
C GLY A 121 1.51 19.30 -7.59
N TYR A 122 0.87 18.92 -6.47
CA TYR A 122 0.31 17.59 -6.26
C TYR A 122 -0.83 17.30 -7.23
N PHE A 123 -1.73 18.27 -7.46
CA PHE A 123 -2.83 18.14 -8.42
C PHE A 123 -2.29 17.98 -9.85
N ASP A 124 -1.30 18.79 -10.24
CA ASP A 124 -0.62 18.68 -11.53
C ASP A 124 0.07 17.32 -11.71
N TYR A 125 0.76 16.84 -10.67
CA TYR A 125 1.50 15.58 -10.70
C TYR A 125 0.59 14.37 -10.89
N TYR A 126 -0.59 14.38 -10.26
CA TYR A 126 -1.54 13.27 -10.31
C TYR A 126 -2.65 13.43 -11.34
N GLY A 127 -2.78 14.60 -11.97
CA GLY A 127 -3.89 14.93 -12.86
C GLY A 127 -5.23 14.91 -12.13
N ILE A 128 -5.32 15.62 -11.00
CA ILE A 128 -6.58 15.82 -10.27
C ILE A 128 -7.27 17.03 -10.92
N GLU A 129 -8.51 16.84 -11.41
CA GLU A 129 -9.31 17.79 -12.24
C GLU A 129 -8.74 18.17 -13.60
N ILE A 130 -7.43 18.05 -13.80
CA ILE A 130 -6.76 18.39 -15.05
C ILE A 130 -6.01 17.20 -15.67
N ASN A 131 -5.57 17.36 -16.91
CA ASN A 131 -4.58 16.46 -17.49
C ASN A 131 -3.27 16.57 -16.71
N LYS A 132 -2.72 15.41 -16.34
CA LYS A 132 -1.43 15.30 -15.65
C LYS A 132 -0.34 16.12 -16.35
N ASN A 133 0.35 16.96 -15.57
CA ASN A 133 1.43 17.83 -16.04
C ASN A 133 2.64 17.76 -15.09
N GLU A 134 3.54 16.81 -15.37
CA GLU A 134 4.70 16.55 -14.50
C GLU A 134 5.73 17.70 -14.50
N GLU A 135 5.87 18.44 -15.60
CA GLU A 135 6.81 19.58 -15.70
C GLU A 135 6.34 20.75 -14.81
N SER A 136 5.06 21.11 -14.89
CA SER A 136 4.47 22.11 -14.00
C SER A 136 4.57 21.69 -12.53
N ALA A 137 4.23 20.43 -12.23
CA ALA A 137 4.34 19.88 -10.89
C ALA A 137 5.75 19.99 -10.34
N PHE A 138 6.77 19.59 -11.13
CA PHE A 138 8.16 19.67 -10.74
C PHE A 138 8.58 21.11 -10.38
N HIS A 139 8.21 22.10 -11.20
CA HIS A 139 8.50 23.51 -10.91
C HIS A 139 7.80 24.02 -9.63
N LEU A 140 6.56 23.60 -9.39
CA LEU A 140 5.83 23.95 -8.18
C LEU A 140 6.47 23.31 -6.93
N PHE A 141 6.89 22.05 -7.02
CA PHE A 141 7.60 21.38 -5.93
C PHE A 141 8.94 22.05 -5.62
N ILE A 142 9.72 22.46 -6.64
CA ILE A 142 10.95 23.23 -6.42
C ILE A 142 10.63 24.53 -5.66
N ASN A 143 9.62 25.29 -6.10
CA ASN A 143 9.24 26.55 -5.45
C ASN A 143 8.82 26.35 -3.98
N ALA A 144 7.97 25.35 -3.70
CA ALA A 144 7.59 25.04 -2.32
C ALA A 144 8.78 24.51 -1.49
N SER A 145 9.68 23.73 -2.10
CA SER A 145 10.89 23.22 -1.46
C SER A 145 11.86 24.34 -1.06
N GLU A 146 12.02 25.38 -1.88
CA GLU A 146 12.82 26.57 -1.55
C GLU A 146 12.29 27.32 -0.32
N LYS A 147 11.01 27.11 0.00
CA LYS A 147 10.35 27.60 1.23
C LYS A 147 10.40 26.59 2.39
N ASN A 148 11.30 25.60 2.32
CA ASN A 148 11.49 24.52 3.30
C ASN A 148 10.27 23.61 3.50
N HIS A 149 9.42 23.44 2.48
CA HIS A 149 8.30 22.52 2.57
C HIS A 149 8.75 21.06 2.45
N ILE A 150 8.49 20.26 3.49
CA ILE A 150 9.00 18.89 3.62
C ILE A 150 8.47 17.92 2.54
N LEU A 151 7.16 17.92 2.27
CA LEU A 151 6.61 17.09 1.19
C LEU A 151 7.16 17.53 -0.16
N ALA A 152 7.23 18.83 -0.43
CA ALA A 152 7.79 19.32 -1.68
C ALA A 152 9.26 18.87 -1.87
N GLN A 153 10.10 18.94 -0.83
CA GLN A 153 11.47 18.41 -0.89
C GLN A 153 11.48 16.93 -1.27
N TYR A 154 10.64 16.12 -0.64
CA TYR A 154 10.49 14.71 -0.98
C TYR A 154 10.04 14.49 -2.43
N PHE A 155 9.01 15.20 -2.89
CA PHE A 155 8.48 15.06 -4.24
C PHE A 155 9.45 15.57 -5.32
N VAL A 156 10.29 16.57 -5.03
CA VAL A 156 11.42 16.92 -5.91
C VAL A 156 12.40 15.75 -6.00
N GLY A 157 12.70 15.09 -4.88
CA GLY A 157 13.50 13.87 -4.84
C GLY A 157 12.91 12.78 -5.75
N GLU A 158 11.61 12.49 -5.63
CA GLU A 158 10.87 11.56 -6.48
C GLU A 158 10.94 11.95 -7.97
N CYS A 159 10.80 13.23 -8.29
CA CYS A 159 10.90 13.74 -9.64
C CYS A 159 12.28 13.45 -10.26
N TYR A 160 13.37 13.70 -9.52
CA TYR A 160 14.70 13.35 -9.98
C TYR A 160 14.94 11.85 -10.01
N PHE A 161 14.36 11.09 -9.09
CA PHE A 161 14.52 9.64 -9.04
C PHE A 161 13.87 8.94 -10.24
N TYR A 162 12.67 9.37 -10.63
CA TYR A 162 11.90 8.74 -11.71
C TYR A 162 11.93 9.51 -13.04
N GLY A 163 12.62 10.65 -13.11
CA GLY A 163 12.60 11.56 -14.26
C GLY A 163 11.21 12.13 -14.56
N LYS A 164 10.47 12.56 -13.53
CA LYS A 164 9.09 13.08 -13.66
C LYS A 164 9.12 14.59 -13.79
N GLY A 165 8.82 15.12 -14.97
CA GLY A 165 8.92 16.55 -15.27
C GLY A 165 10.35 17.08 -15.35
N THR A 166 11.34 16.20 -15.28
CA THR A 166 12.78 16.51 -15.36
C THR A 166 13.55 15.26 -15.81
N MET A 167 14.86 15.37 -16.03
CA MET A 167 15.70 14.19 -16.30
C MET A 167 16.02 13.44 -15.01
N GLU A 168 16.12 12.12 -15.10
CA GLU A 168 16.57 11.28 -13.99
C GLU A 168 17.95 11.71 -13.49
N ASN A 169 18.08 11.87 -12.17
CA ASN A 169 19.32 12.25 -11.53
C ASN A 169 19.36 11.76 -10.07
N GLY A 170 19.93 10.57 -9.85
CA GLY A 170 20.02 9.97 -8.52
C GLY A 170 20.79 10.83 -7.49
N LYS A 171 21.76 11.63 -7.91
CA LYS A 171 22.51 12.51 -6.98
C LYS A 171 21.62 13.61 -6.44
N LEU A 172 20.90 14.30 -7.31
CA LEU A 172 19.94 15.32 -6.89
C LEU A 172 18.78 14.70 -6.11
N ALA A 173 18.31 13.50 -6.47
CA ALA A 173 17.28 12.81 -5.70
C ALA A 173 17.70 12.65 -4.23
N ILE A 174 18.92 12.18 -3.97
CA ILE A 174 19.46 12.06 -2.62
C ILE A 174 19.59 13.39 -1.91
N GLU A 175 20.12 14.43 -2.56
CA GLU A 175 20.24 15.76 -1.94
C GLU A 175 18.87 16.27 -1.44
N TYR A 176 17.80 15.98 -2.17
CA TYR A 176 16.44 16.34 -1.77
C TYR A 176 15.84 15.40 -0.72
N TYR A 177 16.11 14.10 -0.79
CA TYR A 177 15.72 13.18 0.28
C TYR A 177 16.42 13.51 1.61
N GLU A 178 17.71 13.89 1.59
CA GLU A 178 18.45 14.36 2.77
C GLU A 178 17.85 15.62 3.37
N LYS A 179 17.39 16.57 2.55
CA LYS A 179 16.64 17.75 3.02
C LYS A 179 15.31 17.36 3.66
N ALA A 180 14.66 16.33 3.12
CA ALA A 180 13.40 15.81 3.63
C ALA A 180 13.57 14.93 4.89
N VAL A 181 14.79 14.65 5.37
CA VAL A 181 15.01 13.97 6.65
C VAL A 181 14.84 14.98 7.79
N ASP A 182 13.59 15.24 8.16
CA ASP A 182 13.26 15.69 9.51
C ASP A 182 12.95 14.46 10.39
N LYS A 183 13.03 14.61 11.73
CA LYS A 183 12.82 13.52 12.69
C LYS A 183 11.49 12.79 12.52
N ASN A 184 10.50 13.44 11.90
CA ASN A 184 9.15 12.91 11.78
C ASN A 184 8.71 12.60 10.34
N PHE A 185 9.60 12.68 9.33
CA PHE A 185 9.26 12.38 7.95
C PHE A 185 9.99 11.12 7.43
N THR A 186 9.28 10.00 7.48
CA THR A 186 9.77 8.66 7.13
C THR A 186 9.97 8.40 5.64
N PRO A 187 9.25 9.01 4.67
CA PRO A 187 9.44 8.69 3.26
C PRO A 187 10.83 9.05 2.76
N GLY A 188 11.37 10.21 3.15
CA GLY A 188 12.77 10.57 2.82
C GLY A 188 13.78 9.59 3.42
N GLN A 189 13.54 9.11 4.65
CA GLN A 189 14.37 8.11 5.31
C GLN A 189 14.33 6.76 4.56
N VAL A 190 13.14 6.29 4.17
CA VAL A 190 12.98 5.06 3.37
C VAL A 190 13.67 5.19 2.01
N SER A 191 13.49 6.32 1.31
CA SER A 191 14.11 6.55 0.01
C SER A 191 15.64 6.57 0.09
N LEU A 192 16.23 7.18 1.14
CA LEU A 192 17.67 7.10 1.37
C LEU A 192 18.14 5.66 1.60
N GLY A 193 17.40 4.89 2.42
CA GLY A 193 17.69 3.47 2.64
C GLY A 193 17.76 2.70 1.31
N PHE A 194 16.77 2.93 0.45
CA PHE A 194 16.68 2.32 -0.88
C PHE A 194 17.83 2.75 -1.80
N CYS A 195 18.16 4.04 -1.84
CA CYS A 195 19.26 4.54 -2.66
C CYS A 195 20.60 3.92 -2.28
N TYR A 196 20.90 3.79 -0.97
CA TYR A 196 22.12 3.12 -0.50
C TYR A 196 22.12 1.61 -0.80
N GLU A 197 20.96 0.96 -0.77
CA GLU A 197 20.84 -0.46 -1.09
C GLU A 197 21.07 -0.75 -2.59
N LYS A 198 20.54 0.12 -3.45
CA LYS A 198 20.52 -0.06 -4.92
C LYS A 198 21.59 0.73 -5.68
N GLU A 199 22.47 1.46 -4.98
CA GLU A 199 23.52 2.29 -5.60
C GLU A 199 22.97 3.41 -6.51
N ILE A 200 21.90 4.07 -6.07
CA ILE A 200 21.26 5.13 -6.83
C ILE A 200 21.83 6.46 -6.38
N GLY A 201 22.67 7.09 -7.20
CA GLY A 201 23.24 8.42 -6.88
C GLY A 201 24.36 8.44 -5.82
N VAL A 202 24.50 7.37 -5.04
CA VAL A 202 25.56 7.16 -4.04
C VAL A 202 26.16 5.76 -4.17
N GLU A 203 27.38 5.59 -3.67
CA GLU A 203 28.00 4.27 -3.53
C GLU A 203 27.15 3.38 -2.61
N LYS A 204 27.06 2.11 -2.99
CA LYS A 204 26.30 1.10 -2.25
C LYS A 204 26.83 0.95 -0.83
N ASP A 205 25.95 1.11 0.15
CA ASP A 205 26.28 0.92 1.57
C ASP A 205 25.10 0.26 2.29
N LEU A 206 25.18 -1.07 2.41
CA LEU A 206 24.09 -1.85 3.01
C LEU A 206 23.90 -1.53 4.51
N LYS A 207 24.95 -1.09 5.21
CA LYS A 207 24.83 -0.71 6.64
C LYS A 207 24.05 0.60 6.77
N LYS A 208 24.30 1.57 5.89
CA LYS A 208 23.49 2.79 5.83
C LYS A 208 22.07 2.51 5.36
N ALA A 209 21.87 1.60 4.41
CA ALA A 209 20.53 1.16 4.01
C ALA A 209 19.73 0.64 5.22
N PHE A 210 20.32 -0.32 5.95
CA PHE A 210 19.75 -0.86 7.19
C PHE A 210 19.46 0.25 8.21
N TYR A 211 20.43 1.13 8.46
CA TYR A 211 20.27 2.24 9.41
C TYR A 211 19.05 3.11 9.08
N TRP A 212 18.89 3.52 7.82
CA TRP A 212 17.77 4.39 7.42
C TRP A 212 16.41 3.68 7.49
N TYR A 213 16.35 2.40 7.11
CA TYR A 213 15.14 1.60 7.30
C TYR A 213 14.80 1.43 8.79
N GLU A 214 15.79 1.22 9.66
CA GLU A 214 15.58 1.12 11.11
C GLU A 214 15.07 2.44 11.71
N VAL A 215 15.64 3.58 11.32
CA VAL A 215 15.18 4.90 11.76
C VAL A 215 13.72 5.15 11.33
N ALA A 216 13.38 4.85 10.07
CA ALA A 216 12.03 5.02 9.55
C ALA A 216 11.01 4.07 10.19
N ALA A 217 11.42 2.83 10.49
CA ALA A 217 10.59 1.85 11.18
C ALA A 217 10.29 2.30 12.63
N ASN A 218 11.29 2.81 13.34
CA ASN A 218 11.13 3.36 14.69
C ASN A 218 10.21 4.61 14.72
N ASN A 219 10.12 5.32 13.60
CA ASN A 219 9.20 6.45 13.40
C ASN A 219 7.80 6.01 12.92
N GLY A 220 7.50 4.71 12.87
CA GLY A 220 6.17 4.17 12.61
C GLY A 220 5.81 3.95 11.14
N SER A 221 6.77 4.00 10.21
CA SER A 221 6.50 3.67 8.80
C SER A 221 6.35 2.17 8.59
N LEU A 222 5.17 1.74 8.13
CA LEU A 222 4.88 0.33 7.91
C LEU A 222 5.70 -0.26 6.75
N MET A 223 5.98 0.57 5.74
CA MET A 223 6.86 0.24 4.62
C MET A 223 8.30 0.06 5.11
N ALA A 224 8.77 0.91 6.03
CA ALA A 224 10.09 0.76 6.62
C ALA A 224 10.21 -0.49 7.51
N ILE A 225 9.17 -0.80 8.29
CA ILE A 225 9.11 -2.04 9.08
C ILE A 225 9.22 -3.26 8.16
N TYR A 226 8.53 -3.25 7.02
CA TYR A 226 8.66 -4.27 5.97
C TYR A 226 10.09 -4.35 5.41
N ASN A 227 10.70 -3.22 5.03
CA ASN A 227 12.07 -3.21 4.49
C ASN A 227 13.10 -3.67 5.54
N LEU A 228 12.89 -3.34 6.81
CA LEU A 228 13.72 -3.80 7.91
C LEU A 228 13.59 -5.32 8.09
N ALA A 229 12.38 -5.88 7.94
CA ALA A 229 12.16 -7.32 7.92
C ALA A 229 12.92 -7.99 6.76
N ASP A 230 12.88 -7.40 5.55
CA ASP A 230 13.68 -7.85 4.40
C ASP A 230 15.19 -7.84 4.71
N CYS A 231 15.66 -6.84 5.46
CA CYS A 231 17.05 -6.78 5.88
C CYS A 231 17.44 -7.95 6.78
N TYR A 232 16.63 -8.25 7.81
CA TYR A 232 16.87 -9.40 8.68
C TYR A 232 16.70 -10.73 7.95
N ARG A 233 15.74 -10.86 7.02
CA ARG A 233 15.53 -12.10 6.26
C ARG A 233 16.71 -12.43 5.35
N ASN A 234 17.27 -11.41 4.70
CA ASN A 234 18.25 -11.58 3.63
C ASN A 234 19.70 -11.22 4.06
N GLY A 235 19.89 -10.69 5.27
CA GLY A 235 21.20 -10.23 5.76
C GLY A 235 21.69 -8.93 5.10
N ILE A 236 20.77 -8.00 4.82
CA ILE A 236 21.12 -6.71 4.18
C ILE A 236 21.61 -5.75 5.27
N GLY A 237 22.92 -5.52 5.32
CA GLY A 237 23.53 -4.58 6.28
C GLY A 237 23.59 -5.06 7.72
N ILE A 238 22.97 -6.21 8.03
CA ILE A 238 22.86 -6.83 9.34
C ILE A 238 22.98 -8.35 9.23
N GLU A 239 23.25 -9.04 10.33
CA GLU A 239 23.21 -10.51 10.36
C GLU A 239 21.78 -11.02 10.12
N LYS A 240 21.66 -12.14 9.41
CA LYS A 240 20.38 -12.76 9.09
C LYS A 240 19.69 -13.28 10.36
N ASP A 241 18.44 -12.90 10.54
CA ASP A 241 17.57 -13.37 11.64
C ASP A 241 16.13 -13.55 11.13
N CYS A 242 15.77 -14.80 10.83
CA CYS A 242 14.43 -15.10 10.32
C CYS A 242 13.34 -14.89 11.37
N ASN A 243 13.62 -15.05 12.65
CA ASN A 243 12.63 -14.85 13.72
C ASN A 243 12.29 -13.36 13.84
N LYS A 244 13.32 -12.50 13.84
CA LYS A 244 13.12 -11.05 13.84
C LYS A 244 12.44 -10.55 12.56
N ALA A 245 12.79 -11.12 11.41
CA ALA A 245 12.09 -10.82 10.16
C ALA A 245 10.60 -11.18 10.24
N PHE A 246 10.24 -12.36 10.75
CA PHE A 246 8.86 -12.78 10.93
C PHE A 246 8.06 -11.81 11.81
N GLU A 247 8.59 -11.43 12.98
CA GLU A 247 7.92 -10.48 13.87
C GLU A 247 7.72 -9.11 13.22
N LEU A 248 8.69 -8.62 12.44
CA LEU A 248 8.56 -7.35 11.73
C LEU A 248 7.56 -7.43 10.56
N TYR A 249 7.52 -8.52 9.78
CA TYR A 249 6.47 -8.71 8.77
C TYR A 249 5.09 -8.75 9.41
N LYS A 250 4.97 -9.44 10.55
CA LYS A 250 3.72 -9.47 11.32
C LYS A 250 3.28 -8.08 11.74
N GLN A 251 4.17 -7.27 12.32
CA GLN A 251 3.88 -5.87 12.69
C GLN A 251 3.46 -5.03 11.47
N SER A 252 4.14 -5.16 10.34
CA SER A 252 3.80 -4.46 9.10
C SER A 252 2.42 -4.87 8.55
N ALA A 253 2.10 -6.17 8.58
CA ALA A 253 0.81 -6.73 8.19
C ALA A 253 -0.34 -6.23 9.08
N GLU A 254 -0.15 -6.29 10.41
CA GLU A 254 -1.12 -5.79 11.40
C GLU A 254 -1.39 -4.30 11.25
N GLY A 255 -0.37 -3.53 10.85
CA GLY A 255 -0.50 -2.10 10.59
C GLY A 255 -1.21 -1.74 9.28
N GLY A 256 -1.40 -2.71 8.38
CA GLY A 256 -2.15 -2.49 7.16
C GLY A 256 -1.33 -2.55 5.86
N TYR A 257 -0.04 -2.87 5.92
CA TYR A 257 0.82 -2.77 4.74
C TYR A 257 0.77 -4.05 3.90
N LEU A 258 0.33 -3.92 2.66
CA LEU A 258 0.06 -5.03 1.73
C LEU A 258 1.28 -5.96 1.56
N GLY A 259 2.48 -5.40 1.37
CA GLY A 259 3.72 -6.18 1.29
C GLY A 259 3.99 -6.99 2.57
N GLY A 260 3.65 -6.43 3.74
CA GLY A 260 3.74 -7.11 5.03
C GLY A 260 2.78 -8.30 5.13
N ILE A 261 1.52 -8.12 4.69
CA ILE A 261 0.51 -9.20 4.66
C ILE A 261 0.99 -10.37 3.81
N ILE A 262 1.48 -10.07 2.60
CA ILE A 262 1.95 -11.09 1.64
C ILE A 262 3.15 -11.83 2.20
N MET A 263 4.12 -11.10 2.76
CA MET A 263 5.31 -11.72 3.33
C MET A 263 5.03 -12.50 4.61
N LEU A 264 4.06 -12.08 5.43
CA LEU A 264 3.59 -12.88 6.56
C LEU A 264 2.96 -14.19 6.09
N GLY A 265 2.15 -14.15 5.02
CA GLY A 265 1.61 -15.35 4.37
C GLY A 265 2.72 -16.28 3.88
N TYR A 266 3.73 -15.72 3.22
CA TYR A 266 4.92 -16.45 2.77
C TYR A 266 5.71 -17.08 3.91
N CYS A 267 5.83 -16.39 5.05
CA CYS A 267 6.51 -16.94 6.22
C CYS A 267 5.76 -18.14 6.80
N TYR A 268 4.44 -18.09 6.93
CA TYR A 268 3.65 -19.24 7.37
C TYR A 268 3.65 -20.37 6.34
N ASP A 269 3.65 -20.06 5.05
CA ASP A 269 3.68 -21.06 3.99
C ASP A 269 5.00 -21.87 4.00
N ASN A 270 6.13 -21.20 4.27
CA ASN A 270 7.46 -21.79 4.17
C ASN A 270 8.16 -22.04 5.52
N GLY A 271 7.53 -21.68 6.64
CA GLY A 271 8.12 -21.83 7.98
C GLY A 271 9.31 -20.90 8.23
N ILE A 272 9.26 -19.67 7.73
CA ILE A 272 10.35 -18.69 7.90
C ILE A 272 10.14 -17.95 9.22
N GLY A 273 11.00 -18.22 10.20
CA GLY A 273 10.91 -17.61 11.54
C GLY A 273 9.71 -18.08 12.37
N THR A 274 8.96 -19.05 11.87
CA THR A 274 7.76 -19.62 12.49
C THR A 274 7.58 -21.07 12.03
N ILE A 275 6.59 -21.78 12.58
CA ILE A 275 6.18 -23.10 12.10
C ILE A 275 5.31 -22.97 10.85
N ILE A 276 5.33 -23.97 9.97
CA ILE A 276 4.48 -23.99 8.78
C ILE A 276 3.00 -24.01 9.20
N ASP A 277 2.22 -23.07 8.67
CA ASP A 277 0.78 -22.96 8.87
C ASP A 277 0.10 -22.56 7.55
N LYS A 278 -0.23 -23.57 6.75
CA LYS A 278 -0.78 -23.38 5.40
C LYS A 278 -2.16 -22.71 5.41
N GLN A 279 -2.95 -22.92 6.45
CA GLN A 279 -4.27 -22.31 6.58
C GLN A 279 -4.15 -20.79 6.80
N LYS A 280 -3.24 -20.35 7.70
CA LYS A 280 -2.98 -18.92 7.88
C LYS A 280 -2.38 -18.27 6.62
N ALA A 281 -1.47 -18.97 5.95
CA ALA A 281 -0.92 -18.49 4.68
C ALA A 281 -2.03 -18.25 3.64
N PHE A 282 -2.93 -19.23 3.49
CA PHE A 282 -4.09 -19.13 2.59
C PHE A 282 -4.98 -17.91 2.90
N GLU A 283 -5.31 -17.68 4.18
CA GLU A 283 -6.14 -16.55 4.59
C GLU A 283 -5.47 -15.20 4.29
N LEU A 284 -4.17 -15.07 4.55
CA LEU A 284 -3.40 -13.87 4.24
C LEU A 284 -3.30 -13.61 2.74
N TYR A 285 -3.01 -14.65 1.94
CA TYR A 285 -3.00 -14.54 0.48
C TYR A 285 -4.39 -14.20 -0.08
N GLN A 286 -5.45 -14.78 0.47
CA GLN A 286 -6.82 -14.47 0.08
C GLN A 286 -7.15 -13.00 0.29
N ASN A 287 -6.82 -12.46 1.46
CA ASN A 287 -7.06 -11.06 1.78
C ASN A 287 -6.32 -10.11 0.80
N ALA A 288 -5.03 -10.36 0.56
CA ALA A 288 -4.25 -9.55 -0.37
C ALA A 288 -4.70 -9.71 -1.84
N ALA A 289 -5.09 -10.91 -2.25
CA ALA A 289 -5.57 -11.17 -3.62
C ALA A 289 -6.88 -10.45 -3.95
N ILE A 290 -7.79 -10.36 -2.97
CA ILE A 290 -9.05 -9.60 -3.09
C ILE A 290 -8.78 -8.10 -3.29
N LEU A 291 -7.72 -7.58 -2.69
CA LEU A 291 -7.25 -6.20 -2.89
C LEU A 291 -6.56 -5.98 -4.25
N GLY A 292 -6.45 -7.03 -5.07
CA GLY A 292 -5.94 -6.94 -6.43
C GLY A 292 -4.45 -7.26 -6.59
N ASP A 293 -3.75 -7.63 -5.52
CA ASP A 293 -2.32 -7.91 -5.56
C ASP A 293 -2.02 -9.16 -6.39
N ASP A 294 -1.15 -9.04 -7.39
CA ASP A 294 -0.81 -10.09 -8.35
C ASP A 294 -0.01 -11.22 -7.71
N VAL A 295 0.97 -10.91 -6.86
CA VAL A 295 1.76 -11.91 -6.11
C VAL A 295 0.87 -12.73 -5.19
N ALA A 296 -0.06 -12.09 -4.47
CA ALA A 296 -1.03 -12.77 -3.63
C ALA A 296 -1.99 -13.63 -4.45
N GLN A 297 -2.48 -13.14 -5.59
CA GLN A 297 -3.35 -13.91 -6.49
C GLN A 297 -2.65 -15.17 -7.00
N TYR A 298 -1.37 -15.06 -7.38
CA TYR A 298 -0.56 -16.20 -7.80
C TYR A 298 -0.38 -17.23 -6.67
N ASN A 299 0.00 -16.78 -5.46
CA ASN A 299 0.19 -17.67 -4.32
C ASN A 299 -1.12 -18.33 -3.86
N LEU A 300 -2.24 -17.61 -3.93
CA LEU A 300 -3.57 -18.15 -3.67
C LEU A 300 -3.96 -19.22 -4.70
N ALA A 301 -3.69 -18.96 -5.98
CA ALA A 301 -3.92 -19.93 -7.06
C ALA A 301 -3.11 -21.21 -6.85
N LEU A 302 -1.81 -21.09 -6.53
CA LEU A 302 -0.94 -22.22 -6.18
C LEU A 302 -1.48 -23.01 -4.99
N THR A 303 -2.00 -22.33 -3.97
CA THR A 303 -2.56 -22.97 -2.79
C THR A 303 -3.78 -23.82 -3.14
N TYR A 304 -4.70 -23.28 -3.97
CA TYR A 304 -5.84 -24.04 -4.50
C TYR A 304 -5.43 -25.19 -5.43
N GLU A 305 -4.39 -25.01 -6.24
CA GLU A 305 -3.90 -26.04 -7.17
C GLU A 305 -3.33 -27.25 -6.43
N LYS A 306 -2.57 -26.99 -5.37
CA LYS A 306 -1.92 -28.03 -4.56
C LYS A 306 -2.89 -28.66 -3.55
N GLY A 307 -3.75 -27.85 -2.92
CA GLY A 307 -4.56 -28.27 -1.78
C GLY A 307 -3.75 -28.44 -0.49
N ASP A 308 -2.63 -27.73 -0.36
CA ASP A 308 -1.81 -27.77 0.85
C ASP A 308 -2.43 -26.86 1.90
N GLY A 309 -3.09 -27.43 2.91
CA GLY A 309 -3.75 -26.70 4.00
C GLY A 309 -5.23 -26.38 3.77
N ILE A 310 -5.73 -26.55 2.54
CA ILE A 310 -7.14 -26.38 2.17
C ILE A 310 -7.55 -27.46 1.17
N THR A 311 -8.86 -27.60 0.92
CA THR A 311 -9.34 -28.48 -0.16
C THR A 311 -8.86 -27.99 -1.52
N LYS A 312 -8.16 -28.87 -2.25
CA LYS A 312 -7.75 -28.64 -3.65
C LYS A 312 -8.94 -28.26 -4.52
N ASP A 313 -8.81 -27.19 -5.30
CA ASP A 313 -9.84 -26.69 -6.21
C ASP A 313 -9.20 -26.10 -7.47
N ILE A 314 -9.13 -26.90 -8.53
CA ILE A 314 -8.50 -26.49 -9.80
C ILE A 314 -9.25 -25.35 -10.46
N ASN A 315 -10.58 -25.27 -10.32
CA ASN A 315 -11.35 -24.19 -10.94
C ASN A 315 -11.05 -22.84 -10.27
N LYS A 316 -10.93 -22.82 -8.93
CA LYS A 316 -10.48 -21.62 -8.21
C LYS A 316 -9.03 -21.28 -8.50
N ALA A 317 -8.15 -22.28 -8.66
CA ALA A 317 -6.77 -22.05 -9.08
C ALA A 317 -6.72 -21.34 -10.45
N ILE A 318 -7.44 -21.86 -11.45
CA ILE A 318 -7.56 -21.24 -12.78
C ILE A 318 -8.10 -19.81 -12.67
N TYR A 319 -9.18 -19.60 -11.93
CA TYR A 319 -9.75 -18.26 -11.73
C TYR A 319 -8.71 -17.24 -11.23
N TRP A 320 -7.94 -17.61 -10.20
CA TRP A 320 -6.95 -16.71 -9.61
C TRP A 320 -5.70 -16.54 -10.49
N TYR A 321 -5.25 -17.60 -11.17
CA TYR A 321 -4.19 -17.43 -12.16
C TYR A 321 -4.62 -16.56 -13.33
N GLU A 322 -5.88 -16.63 -13.81
CA GLU A 322 -6.37 -15.74 -14.87
C GLU A 322 -6.38 -14.28 -14.44
N LYS A 323 -6.76 -14.01 -13.18
CA LYS A 323 -6.71 -12.66 -12.61
C LYS A 323 -5.27 -12.13 -12.58
N CYS A 324 -4.33 -12.92 -12.08
CA CYS A 324 -2.91 -12.57 -12.02
C CYS A 324 -2.29 -12.40 -13.43
N ALA A 325 -2.54 -13.34 -14.34
CA ALA A 325 -2.03 -13.34 -15.72
C ALA A 325 -2.49 -12.12 -16.52
N LYS A 326 -3.71 -11.61 -16.28
CA LYS A 326 -4.23 -10.37 -16.90
C LYS A 326 -3.45 -9.12 -16.46
N GLN A 327 -2.75 -9.18 -15.33
CA GLN A 327 -1.86 -8.12 -14.86
C GLN A 327 -0.45 -8.23 -15.46
N GLY A 328 -0.19 -9.27 -16.28
CA GLY A 328 1.08 -9.47 -16.98
C GLY A 328 2.02 -10.47 -16.32
N ASP A 329 1.61 -11.14 -15.24
CA ASP A 329 2.45 -12.12 -14.56
C ASP A 329 2.70 -13.36 -15.45
N GLN A 330 3.98 -13.61 -15.73
CA GLN A 330 4.39 -14.67 -16.65
C GLN A 330 4.26 -16.06 -16.03
N ASP A 331 4.46 -16.18 -14.72
CA ASP A 331 4.38 -17.46 -14.01
C ASP A 331 2.93 -17.93 -13.92
N ALA A 332 1.98 -17.03 -13.68
CA ALA A 332 0.55 -17.29 -13.74
C ALA A 332 0.12 -17.72 -15.15
N GLN A 333 0.60 -17.04 -16.19
CA GLN A 333 0.33 -17.44 -17.59
C GLN A 333 0.87 -18.85 -17.88
N ASN A 334 2.07 -19.16 -17.41
CA ASN A 334 2.67 -20.49 -17.57
C ASN A 334 1.90 -21.57 -16.81
N SER A 335 1.46 -21.28 -15.58
CA SER A 335 0.63 -22.20 -14.78
C SER A 335 -0.73 -22.47 -15.42
N LEU A 336 -1.40 -21.44 -15.96
CA LEU A 336 -2.66 -21.60 -16.71
C LEU A 336 -2.49 -22.53 -17.90
N LYS A 337 -1.44 -22.29 -18.69
CA LYS A 337 -1.16 -23.11 -19.88
C LYS A 337 -0.98 -24.58 -19.49
N LYS A 338 -0.20 -24.86 -18.44
CA LYS A 338 -0.02 -26.22 -17.93
C LYS A 338 -1.33 -26.85 -17.44
N LEU A 339 -2.18 -26.09 -16.76
CA LEU A 339 -3.46 -26.61 -16.27
C LEU A 339 -4.45 -26.89 -17.40
N GLN A 340 -4.46 -26.06 -18.46
CA GLN A 340 -5.29 -26.25 -19.64
C GLN A 340 -4.79 -27.40 -20.54
N GLU A 341 -3.49 -27.68 -20.56
CA GLU A 341 -2.91 -28.81 -21.30
C GLU A 341 -3.14 -30.17 -20.61
N ASN A 342 -3.48 -30.18 -19.32
CA ASN A 342 -3.69 -31.38 -18.51
C ASN A 342 -5.18 -31.68 -18.21
N GLN A 343 -6.12 -30.95 -18.82
CA GLN A 343 -7.55 -31.23 -18.82
C GLN A 343 -7.94 -32.01 -20.08
#